data_AF-A0A4Y2PHK8-F1
#
_entry.id   AF-A0A4Y2PHK8-F1
#
_cell.length_a   1.000
_cell.length_b   1.000
_cell.length_c   1.000
_cell.angle_alpha   90.00
_cell.angle_beta   90.00
_cell.angle_gamma   90.00
#
_symmetry.space_group_name_H-M   'P 1'
#
loop_
_entity.id
_entity.type
_entity.pdbx_description
1 polymer ?
#
loop_
_entity_poly.entity_id
_entity_poly.type
_entity_poly.pdbx_seq_one_letter_code
_entity_poly.pdbx_strand_id
1 'polypeptide(L)' 'EECQNYIRVLARKSEDTILVCGTNAFKPMCRNYKQTPSDYIVTKEQSGEGLCPYDPNHNSTAIFAGK' A
#
# COMPACT_ATOMS: atom_id res chain seq x y z
N GLU A 1 13.90 -13.87 -7.86
CA GLU A 1 12.45 -13.58 -7.94
C GLU A 1 12.06 -12.24 -7.32
N GLU A 2 12.98 -11.29 -7.10
CA GLU A 2 12.71 -10.13 -6.23
C GLU A 2 12.10 -8.91 -6.93
N CYS A 3 12.07 -8.89 -8.27
CA CYS A 3 11.54 -7.77 -9.07
C CYS A 3 10.01 -7.84 -9.24
N GLN A 4 9.29 -8.20 -8.19
CA GLN A 4 7.83 -8.24 -8.17
C GLN A 4 7.27 -7.16 -7.22
N ASN A 5 5.96 -6.95 -7.28
CA ASN A 5 5.29 -6.10 -6.31
C ASN A 5 4.84 -6.92 -5.09
N TYR A 6 5.56 -6.78 -3.98
CA TYR A 6 5.20 -7.39 -2.71
C TYR A 6 4.43 -6.38 -1.87
N ILE A 7 3.21 -6.72 -1.46
CA ILE A 7 2.40 -5.86 -0.60
C ILE A 7 2.98 -5.87 0.82
N ARG A 8 3.35 -4.69 1.33
CA ARG A 8 4.01 -4.52 2.65
C ARG A 8 3.22 -3.64 3.61
N VAL A 9 2.29 -2.84 3.10
CA VAL A 9 1.39 -2.02 3.90
C VAL A 9 -0.03 -2.24 3.42
N LEU A 10 -0.92 -2.54 4.37
CA LEU A 10 -2.36 -2.60 4.18
C LEU A 10 -3.01 -1.96 5.41
N ALA A 11 -3.70 -0.83 5.23
CA ALA A 11 -4.34 -0.12 6.33
C ALA A 11 -5.69 0.45 5.92
N ARG A 12 -6.69 0.35 6.80
CA ARG A 12 -8.00 0.95 6.61
C ARG A 12 -7.94 2.43 7.01
N LYS A 13 -8.18 3.34 6.05
CA LYS A 13 -8.15 4.80 6.27
C LYS A 13 -9.52 5.37 6.64
N SER A 14 -10.59 4.76 6.15
CA SER A 14 -12.00 5.09 6.45
C SER A 14 -12.87 3.84 6.32
N GLU A 15 -14.18 3.96 6.48
CA GLU A 15 -15.10 2.82 6.30
C GLU A 15 -14.97 2.15 4.93
N ASP A 16 -14.78 2.93 3.87
CA ASP A 16 -14.77 2.47 2.48
C ASP A 16 -13.40 2.61 1.81
N THR A 17 -12.37 3.14 2.48
CA THR A 17 -11.06 3.39 1.86
C THR A 17 -9.95 2.62 2.55
N ILE A 18 -9.19 1.88 1.75
CA ILE A 18 -7.97 1.18 2.17
C ILE A 18 -6.74 1.78 1.49
N LEU A 19 -5.65 1.91 2.22
CA LEU A 19 -4.33 2.23 1.71
C LEU A 19 -3.55 0.93 1.54
N VAL A 20 -3.00 0.73 0.35
CA VAL A 20 -2.16 -0.42 0.00
C VAL A 20 -0.84 0.11 -0.52
N CYS A 21 0.28 -0.33 0.03
CA CYS A 21 1.61 -0.05 -0.53
C CYS A 21 2.39 -1.33 -0.75
N GLY A 22 3.18 -1.35 -1.81
CA GLY A 22 4.05 -2.46 -2.13
C GLY A 22 5.38 -2.01 -2.72
N THR A 23 6.34 -2.94 -2.72
CA THR A 23 7.72 -2.72 -3.19
C THR A 23 7.79 -2.31 -4.64
N ASN A 24 6.83 -2.78 -5.45
CA ASN A 24 6.70 -2.53 -6.88
C ASN A 24 8.07 -2.61 -7.60
N ALA A 25 8.74 -3.77 -7.45
CA ALA A 25 10.06 -4.05 -8.00
C ALA A 25 11.12 -3.00 -7.63
N PHE A 26 11.35 -2.79 -6.33
CA PHE A 26 12.28 -1.78 -5.81
C PHE A 26 11.93 -0.34 -6.21
N LYS A 27 10.66 -0.06 -6.51
CA LYS A 27 10.14 1.29 -6.72
C LYS A 27 8.82 1.44 -5.95
N PRO A 28 8.87 1.63 -4.61
CA PRO A 28 7.70 1.61 -3.75
C PRO A 28 6.57 2.51 -4.23
N MET A 29 5.35 1.96 -4.29
CA MET A 29 4.14 2.69 -4.68
C MET A 29 3.02 2.42 -3.70
N CYS A 30 2.18 3.43 -3.46
CA CYS A 30 0.98 3.33 -2.65
C CYS A 30 -0.25 3.68 -3.47
N ARG A 31 -1.36 2.98 -3.21
CA ARG A 31 -2.68 3.26 -3.76
C ARG A 31 -3.74 3.35 -2.68
N ASN A 32 -4.66 4.29 -2.82
CA ASN A 32 -5.92 4.23 -2.10
C ASN A 32 -6.92 3.47 -2.97
N TYR A 33 -7.54 2.45 -2.40
CA TYR A 33 -8.67 1.77 -3.00
C TYR A 33 -9.95 2.16 -2.26
N LYS A 34 -10.97 2.53 -3.01
CA LYS A 34 -12.34 2.63 -2.51
C LYS A 34 -13.01 1.27 -2.69
N GLN A 35 -13.42 0.68 -1.58
CA GLN A 35 -14.18 -0.56 -1.56
C GLN A 35 -15.63 -0.25 -1.94
N THR A 36 -16.12 -1.00 -2.91
CA THR A 36 -17.53 -1.07 -3.32
C THR A 36 -18.07 -2.46 -2.95
N PRO A 37 -19.38 -2.71 -3.03
CA PRO A 37 -19.94 -4.02 -2.71
C PRO A 37 -19.37 -5.18 -3.55
N SER A 38 -18.84 -4.89 -4.73
CA SER A 38 -18.37 -5.91 -5.69
C SER A 38 -16.89 -5.76 -6.10
N ASP A 39 -16.22 -4.65 -5.78
CA ASP A 39 -14.91 -4.33 -6.34
C ASP A 39 -14.10 -3.30 -5.52
N TYR A 40 -12.82 -3.15 -5.84
CA TYR A 40 -11.90 -2.16 -5.29
C TYR A 40 -11.41 -1.19 -6.38
N ILE A 41 -11.84 0.06 -6.30
CA ILE A 41 -11.52 1.07 -7.31
C ILE A 41 -10.32 1.89 -6.83
N VAL A 42 -9.26 1.97 -7.63
CA VAL A 42 -8.12 2.85 -7.34
C VAL A 42 -8.57 4.30 -7.46
N THR A 43 -8.47 5.06 -6.37
CA THR A 43 -8.84 6.49 -6.34
C THR A 43 -7.64 7.42 -6.32
N LYS A 44 -6.49 6.92 -5.87
CA LYS A 44 -5.23 7.67 -5.84
C LYS A 44 -4.06 6.71 -5.97
N GLU A 45 -3.03 7.13 -6.70
CA GLU A 45 -1.71 6.51 -6.71
C GLU A 45 -0.67 7.57 -6.32
N GLN A 46 0.32 7.18 -5.52
CA GLN A 46 1.41 8.05 -5.08
C GLN A 46 2.69 7.25 -4.81
N SER A 47 3.81 7.97 -4.71
CA SER A 47 5.07 7.39 -4.22
C SER A 47 4.88 6.72 -2.86
N GLY A 48 5.45 5.53 -2.70
CA GLY A 48 5.50 4.79 -1.44
C GLY A 48 6.80 4.99 -0.66
N GLU A 49 7.69 5.88 -1.10
CA GLU A 49 8.95 6.15 -0.43
C GLU A 49 8.73 6.63 1.01
N GLY A 50 9.43 6.02 1.96
CA GLY A 50 9.25 6.25 3.39
C GLY A 50 8.01 5.60 4.02
N LEU A 51 7.06 5.12 3.22
CA LEU A 51 5.87 4.39 3.68
C LEU A 51 6.01 2.89 3.52
N CYS A 52 6.69 2.43 2.47
CA CYS A 52 6.89 1.04 2.12
C CYS A 52 8.38 0.80 1.79
N PRO A 53 8.96 -0.34 2.22
CA PRO A 53 10.33 -0.67 1.85
C PRO A 53 10.47 -0.91 0.34
N TYR A 54 11.69 -0.69 -0.16
CA TYR A 54 12.09 -1.01 -1.54
C TYR A 54 12.25 -2.53 -1.73
N ASP A 55 12.92 -3.19 -0.81
CA ASP A 55 13.20 -4.62 -0.84
C ASP A 55 12.16 -5.40 0.00
N PRO A 56 11.60 -6.51 -0.50
CA PRO A 56 10.66 -7.34 0.27
C PRO A 56 11.24 -7.92 1.57
N ASN A 57 12.57 -8.05 1.69
CA ASN A 57 13.27 -8.60 2.85
C ASN A 57 13.55 -7.54 3.94
N HIS A 58 13.36 -6.25 3.65
CA HIS A 58 13.54 -5.20 4.65
C HIS A 58 12.39 -5.19 5.66
N ASN A 59 12.74 -5.20 6.95
CA ASN A 59 11.78 -5.09 8.04
C ASN A 59 11.07 -3.73 8.01
N SER A 60 9.75 -3.74 8.21
CA SER A 60 8.92 -2.54 8.24
C SER A 60 7.71 -2.76 9.14
N THR A 61 7.21 -1.69 9.75
CA THR A 61 5.92 -1.68 10.45
C THR A 61 5.11 -0.48 9.96
N ALA A 62 3.80 -0.63 9.89
CA ALA A 62 2.91 0.45 9.48
C ALA A 62 1.64 0.39 10.32
N ILE A 63 1.25 1.55 10.87
CA ILE A 63 -0.01 1.73 11.56
C ILE A 63 -0.68 2.98 11.00
N PHE A 64 -1.97 2.89 10.70
CA PHE A 64 -2.76 4.08 10.43
C PHE A 64 -3.38 4.56 11.74
N ALA A 65 -2.86 5.66 12.27
CA ALA A 65 -3.44 6.33 13.43
C ALA A 65 -4.38 7.44 12.93
N GLY A 66 -5.63 7.05 12.66
CA GLY A 66 -6.74 7.98 12.46
C GLY A 66 -7.23 8.55 13.79
N LYS A 67 -8.01 9.62 13.73
CA LYS A 67 -8.74 10.17 14.89
C LYS A 67 -10.13 9.57 14.95
#